data_AF-A0A928R0R2-F1
#
_entry.id   AF-A0A928R0R2-F1
#
_cell.length_a   1.000
_cell.length_b   1.000
_cell.length_c   1.000
_cell.angle_alpha   90.00
_cell.angle_beta   90.00
_cell.angle_gamma   90.00
#
_symmetry.space_group_name_H-M   'P 1'
#
loop_
_entity.id
_entity.type
_entity.pdbx_description
1 polymer ?
#
loop_
_entity_poly.entity_id
_entity_poly.type
_entity_poly.pdbx_seq_one_letter_code
_entity_poly.pdbx_strand_id
1 'polypeptide(L)'
;MLSELLEKANKLPLLPGVYIMHDARGEVIYVGKAKKLKNRVTSYFHGDHLPKVAAMVEKVADFDVVVAGSEFEALILENSLIKRHMPHYNILLKDDKGYPFIRLDMGEAYPRFTVVNRAKNDSARYFGPFGGRSATFDIIRTLQKALLLPTCSRVFPRDIGKERPCLNYQMGLCAGYCRPEADPADYRAAVEQAAMVLSGKTAELKKTLTEEMERAAEELRFENAASYRDRLRAIEHLGNKQKVIATAFADTDAIGFFRGAKTCFAVLHYSDGALAGKDFELTEEPVEEDAEAVSRFAAQYYARRPALPKSLLLPLQAEDAEALAQLLSETAGHTVRVECPKRGDKAALTEAACVNAREEVQRATTAAQRRSKTLEWLQKTLELPTLPRRIEAFDISNTGNFGIVAAMTVFVDGKPLKRDYRRFRMKTVEGQDDYASMHEAVTRRYARCIAGDEKFAEVPDLLLIDGGDVHAGVAEAALAELGLILPVFGMVKDDHHRTRALITSAGHEIGIVGNQAVFSFIGTIQEETHRFAIEYHRTLRAGTIASRLDEIPGVGEVRRNALLKHFKTIKAIRAATVEELKSVLPAPSAQAVYDHFHREEEDAPCASSPASQEEEN
;
A
#
# COMPACT_ATOMS: atom_id res chain seq x y z
N MET A 1 0.45 19.14 25.21
CA MET A 1 1.06 19.63 23.96
C MET A 1 2.03 18.63 23.32
N LEU A 2 3.25 18.43 23.82
CA LEU A 2 4.22 17.48 23.22
C LEU A 2 3.74 16.02 23.17
N SER A 3 3.07 15.54 24.22
CA SER A 3 2.45 14.20 24.27
C SER A 3 1.30 14.04 23.24
N GLU A 4 0.49 15.08 23.05
CA GLU A 4 -0.63 15.08 22.09
C GLU A 4 -0.12 15.10 20.64
N LEU A 5 0.93 15.87 20.36
CA LEU A 5 1.60 15.87 19.05
C LEU A 5 2.25 14.52 18.75
N LEU A 6 2.84 13.87 19.76
CA LEU A 6 3.40 12.52 19.62
C LEU A 6 2.29 11.48 19.33
N GLU A 7 1.15 11.55 20.00
CA GLU A 7 0.00 10.71 19.67
C GLU A 7 -0.54 10.98 18.26
N LYS A 8 -0.61 12.26 17.86
CA LYS A 8 -0.99 12.68 16.51
C LYS A 8 -0.02 12.14 15.46
N ALA A 9 1.29 12.10 15.75
CA ALA A 9 2.33 11.59 14.87
C ALA A 9 2.31 10.06 14.73
N ASN A 10 2.00 9.34 15.82
CA ASN A 10 1.91 7.87 15.82
C ASN A 10 0.76 7.31 14.96
N LYS A 11 -0.26 8.15 14.69
CA LYS A 11 -1.40 7.84 13.83
C LYS A 11 -1.13 8.06 12.34
N LEU A 12 0.04 8.60 11.96
CA LEU A 12 0.38 8.83 10.56
C LEU A 12 0.67 7.52 9.80
N PRO A 13 0.49 7.51 8.47
CA PRO A 13 0.79 6.34 7.65
C PRO A 13 2.30 6.13 7.43
N LEU A 14 2.67 4.91 7.03
CA LEU A 14 4.01 4.53 6.57
C LEU A 14 4.22 4.80 5.07
N LEU A 15 3.58 5.85 4.56
CA LEU A 15 3.63 6.27 3.15
C LEU A 15 4.59 7.47 2.98
N PRO A 16 5.10 7.71 1.75
CA PRO A 16 5.87 8.90 1.45
C PRO A 16 4.97 10.14 1.44
N GLY A 17 5.54 11.29 1.77
CA GLY A 17 4.80 12.55 1.77
C GLY A 17 5.57 13.71 2.38
N VAL A 18 4.88 14.83 2.54
CA VAL A 18 5.42 16.07 3.09
C VAL A 18 4.67 16.44 4.36
N TYR A 19 5.40 16.86 5.39
CA TYR A 19 4.85 17.37 6.63
C TYR A 19 5.18 18.86 6.77
N ILE A 20 4.22 19.60 7.31
CA ILE A 20 4.23 21.06 7.46
C ILE A 20 4.01 21.34 8.95
N MET A 21 4.93 22.06 9.58
CA MET A 21 4.84 22.41 11.00
C MET A 21 4.42 23.87 11.16
N HIS A 22 3.48 24.09 12.06
CA HIS A 22 2.88 25.38 12.37
C HIS A 22 3.19 25.81 13.80
N ASP A 23 3.34 27.12 14.00
CA ASP A 23 3.42 27.70 15.33
C ASP A 23 2.02 27.95 15.95
N ALA A 24 1.98 28.49 17.17
CA ALA A 24 0.74 28.79 17.88
C ALA A 24 -0.15 29.86 17.19
N ARG A 25 0.40 30.59 16.21
CA ARG A 25 -0.33 31.59 15.41
C ARG A 25 -0.78 31.03 14.06
N GLY A 26 -0.47 29.76 13.77
CA GLY A 26 -0.77 29.09 12.50
C GLY A 26 0.26 29.32 11.40
N GLU A 27 1.37 30.02 11.68
CA GLU A 27 2.39 30.33 10.69
C GLU A 27 3.26 29.10 10.40
N VAL A 28 3.58 28.85 9.12
CA VAL A 28 4.41 27.71 8.70
C VAL A 28 5.87 27.96 9.07
N ILE A 29 6.38 27.23 10.05
CA ILE A 29 7.74 27.41 10.58
C ILE A 29 8.74 26.40 10.03
N TYR A 30 8.26 25.24 9.54
CA TYR A 30 9.10 24.22 8.90
C TYR A 30 8.30 23.34 7.93
N VAL A 31 8.92 22.91 6.84
CA VAL A 31 8.38 21.94 5.88
C VAL A 31 9.43 20.86 5.63
N GLY A 32 9.04 19.59 5.59
CA GLY A 32 9.98 18.51 5.29
C GLY A 32 9.35 17.32 4.58
N LYS A 33 10.13 16.55 3.83
CA LYS A 33 9.72 15.28 3.22
C LYS A 33 10.04 14.07 4.06
N ALA A 34 9.29 13.00 3.87
CA ALA A 34 9.54 11.70 4.47
C ALA A 34 9.30 10.57 3.47
N LYS A 35 10.14 9.52 3.51
CA LYS A 35 9.85 8.22 2.88
C LYS A 35 8.71 7.50 3.61
N LYS A 36 8.66 7.66 4.93
CA LYS A 36 7.67 7.09 5.84
C LYS A 36 7.28 8.19 6.83
N LEU A 37 6.11 8.79 6.61
CA LEU A 37 5.63 9.94 7.39
C LEU A 37 5.61 9.65 8.90
N LYS A 38 5.05 8.51 9.31
CA LYS A 38 5.04 8.08 10.72
C LYS A 38 6.40 8.15 11.37
N ASN A 39 7.39 7.45 10.81
CA ASN A 39 8.72 7.35 11.42
C ASN A 39 9.40 8.71 11.51
N ARG A 40 9.27 9.52 10.46
CA ARG A 40 9.96 10.80 10.37
C ARG A 40 9.34 11.87 11.28
N VAL A 41 8.02 11.95 11.35
CA VAL A 41 7.36 12.96 12.18
C VAL A 41 7.45 12.58 13.66
N THR A 42 7.29 11.29 13.99
CA THR A 42 7.45 10.81 15.38
C THR A 42 8.86 11.06 15.91
N SER A 43 9.89 11.03 15.05
CA SER A 43 11.27 11.31 15.48
C SER A 43 11.54 12.75 15.91
N TYR A 44 10.62 13.71 15.72
CA TYR A 44 10.76 15.07 16.24
C TYR A 44 10.22 15.22 17.67
N PHE A 45 9.45 14.25 18.13
CA PHE A 45 8.79 14.27 19.44
C PHE A 45 9.34 13.16 20.35
N HIS A 46 10.47 12.55 19.98
CA HIS A 46 11.09 11.44 20.71
C HIS A 46 12.63 11.50 20.66
N GLY A 47 13.27 11.39 21.83
CA GLY A 47 14.73 11.35 21.98
C GLY A 47 15.39 12.72 22.08
N ASP A 48 16.71 12.73 22.27
CA ASP A 48 17.50 13.95 22.32
C ASP A 48 17.72 14.51 20.91
N HIS A 49 17.54 15.82 20.76
CA HIS A 49 17.71 16.53 19.51
C HIS A 49 18.84 17.55 19.61
N LEU A 50 19.45 17.86 18.46
CA LEU A 50 20.38 18.99 18.37
C LEU A 50 19.67 20.27 18.85
N PRO A 51 20.37 21.22 19.52
CA PRO A 51 19.76 22.39 20.15
C PRO A 51 18.84 23.20 19.21
N LYS A 52 19.20 23.28 17.93
CA LYS A 52 18.41 23.96 16.89
C LYS A 52 17.08 23.26 16.58
N VAL A 53 17.07 21.93 16.59
CA VAL A 53 15.86 21.12 16.33
C VAL A 53 14.96 21.15 17.57
N ALA A 54 15.54 21.07 18.78
CA ALA A 54 14.79 21.23 20.03
C ALA A 54 14.08 22.59 20.10
N ALA A 55 14.79 23.69 19.81
CA ALA A 55 14.22 25.03 19.78
C ALA A 55 13.13 25.25 18.70
N MET A 56 13.19 24.48 17.59
CA MET A 56 12.13 24.47 16.59
C MET A 56 10.90 23.72 17.12
N VAL A 57 11.09 22.51 17.66
CA VAL A 57 10.02 21.65 18.18
C VAL A 57 9.27 22.32 19.32
N GLU A 58 9.93 23.08 20.19
CA GLU A 58 9.28 23.87 21.25
C GLU A 58 8.28 24.90 20.72
N LYS A 59 8.47 25.40 19.50
CA LYS A 59 7.56 26.37 18.87
C LYS A 59 6.47 25.72 18.02
N VAL A 60 6.52 24.40 17.83
CA VAL A 60 5.49 23.68 17.06
C VAL A 60 4.23 23.57 17.92
N ALA A 61 3.16 24.22 17.50
CA ALA A 61 1.84 24.05 18.10
C ALA A 61 1.03 22.97 17.36
N ASP A 62 1.19 22.87 16.05
CA ASP A 62 0.56 21.82 15.26
C ASP A 62 1.35 21.43 14.00
N PHE A 63 0.96 20.33 13.36
CA PHE A 63 1.49 19.94 12.06
C PHE A 63 0.43 19.28 11.15
N ASP A 64 0.60 19.52 9.85
CA ASP A 64 -0.17 18.93 8.77
C ASP A 64 0.69 18.02 7.90
N VAL A 65 0.03 17.12 7.17
CA VAL A 65 0.69 16.14 6.31
C VAL A 65 -0.07 15.97 5.00
N VAL A 66 0.71 15.94 3.92
CA VAL A 66 0.23 15.60 2.58
C VAL A 66 0.89 14.30 2.14
N VAL A 67 0.07 13.29 1.90
CA VAL A 67 0.53 11.98 1.39
C VAL A 67 0.79 12.10 -0.12
N ALA A 68 1.95 11.64 -0.57
CA ALA A 68 2.33 11.60 -1.98
C ALA A 68 2.37 10.15 -2.48
N GLY A 69 2.22 9.94 -3.79
CA GLY A 69 2.27 8.61 -4.40
C GLY A 69 3.70 8.05 -4.49
N SER A 70 4.72 8.90 -4.46
CA SER A 70 6.13 8.48 -4.49
C SER A 70 7.06 9.40 -3.67
N GLU A 71 8.28 8.92 -3.39
CA GLU A 71 9.32 9.76 -2.77
C GLU A 71 9.70 10.97 -3.65
N PHE A 72 9.66 10.79 -4.97
CA PHE A 72 9.98 11.85 -5.92
C PHE A 72 8.91 12.95 -5.91
N GLU A 73 7.64 12.57 -5.88
CA GLU A 73 6.53 13.52 -5.70
C GLU A 73 6.63 14.25 -4.38
N ALA A 74 6.92 13.53 -3.28
CA ALA A 74 7.14 14.17 -1.97
C ALA A 74 8.29 15.18 -1.99
N LEU A 75 9.38 14.90 -2.73
CA LEU A 75 10.50 15.83 -2.89
C LEU A 75 10.10 17.08 -3.67
N ILE A 76 9.34 16.94 -4.75
CA ILE A 76 8.87 18.08 -5.54
C ILE A 76 7.90 18.93 -4.71
N LEU A 77 6.97 18.28 -4.02
CA LEU A 77 6.00 18.93 -3.16
C LEU A 77 6.66 19.71 -2.01
N GLU A 78 7.67 19.13 -1.35
CA GLU A 78 8.43 19.78 -0.28
C GLU A 78 9.06 21.07 -0.79
N ASN A 79 9.68 21.04 -1.97
CA ASN A 79 10.33 22.22 -2.54
C ASN A 79 9.31 23.32 -2.87
N SER A 80 8.18 22.97 -3.48
CA SER A 80 7.10 23.92 -3.78
C SER A 80 6.57 24.59 -2.51
N LEU A 81 6.35 23.82 -1.44
CA LEU A 81 5.86 24.35 -0.16
C LEU A 81 6.91 25.19 0.57
N ILE A 82 8.20 24.82 0.53
CA ILE A 82 9.27 25.65 1.10
C ILE A 82 9.36 27.00 0.38
N LYS A 83 9.24 27.03 -0.95
CA LYS A 83 9.26 28.28 -1.72
C LYS A 83 8.03 29.15 -1.47
N ARG A 84 6.86 28.54 -1.31
CA ARG A 84 5.61 29.26 -1.04
C ARG A 84 5.63 29.92 0.34
N HIS A 85 6.04 29.18 1.36
CA HIS A 85 5.93 29.63 2.75
C HIS A 85 7.22 30.27 3.29
N MET A 86 8.36 30.06 2.64
CA MET A 86 9.69 30.51 3.09
C MET A 86 9.95 30.31 4.61
N PRO A 87 9.62 29.12 5.16
CA PRO A 87 9.55 28.87 6.60
C PRO A 87 10.87 29.13 7.33
N HIS A 88 10.82 29.82 8.48
CA HIS A 88 12.02 30.30 9.18
C HIS A 88 13.07 29.21 9.46
N TYR A 89 12.69 27.99 9.81
CA TYR A 89 13.65 26.93 10.20
C TYR A 89 14.19 26.07 9.05
N ASN A 90 13.63 26.13 7.84
CA ASN A 90 14.24 25.47 6.68
C ASN A 90 15.56 26.17 6.31
N ILE A 91 16.67 25.45 6.21
CA ILE A 91 17.98 26.03 5.86
C ILE A 91 18.30 25.78 4.38
N LEU A 92 18.00 24.57 3.91
CA LEU A 92 18.15 24.15 2.52
C LEU A 92 16.87 24.50 1.75
N LEU A 93 16.99 24.67 0.43
CA LEU A 93 15.88 25.00 -0.49
C LEU A 93 15.26 26.41 -0.32
N LYS A 94 15.86 27.28 0.50
CA LYS A 94 15.63 28.73 0.51
C LYS A 94 16.49 29.50 -0.49
N ASP A 95 17.61 28.89 -0.88
CA ASP A 95 18.48 29.45 -1.91
C ASP A 95 17.83 29.36 -3.27
N ASP A 96 18.08 30.41 -4.02
CA ASP A 96 17.45 30.77 -5.27
C ASP A 96 18.08 29.98 -6.46
N LYS A 97 18.58 28.77 -6.15
CA LYS A 97 19.10 27.73 -7.06
C LYS A 97 17.92 26.88 -7.51
N GLY A 98 17.05 27.49 -8.32
CA GLY A 98 15.88 26.84 -8.89
C GLY A 98 16.23 25.57 -9.66
N TYR A 99 15.20 24.74 -9.85
CA TYR A 99 15.30 23.59 -10.74
C TYR A 99 15.59 24.06 -12.18
N PRO A 100 16.35 23.28 -12.96
CA PRO A 100 16.65 23.62 -14.33
C PRO A 100 15.37 23.68 -15.19
N PHE A 101 15.21 24.81 -15.85
CA PHE A 101 14.27 25.04 -16.93
C PHE A 101 15.01 24.94 -18.26
N ILE A 102 14.31 24.44 -19.28
CA ILE A 102 14.73 24.54 -20.66
C ILE A 102 14.21 25.88 -21.18
N ARG A 103 15.13 26.80 -21.48
CA ARG A 103 14.85 28.06 -22.18
C ARG A 103 15.04 27.88 -23.67
N LEU A 104 14.08 28.35 -24.45
CA LEU A 104 14.07 28.36 -25.90
C LEU A 104 13.67 29.74 -26.42
N ASP A 105 14.57 30.40 -27.14
CA ASP A 105 14.33 31.73 -27.69
C ASP A 105 13.91 31.66 -29.15
N MET A 106 12.60 31.81 -29.40
CA MET A 106 12.05 31.71 -30.76
C MET A 106 12.32 32.96 -31.61
N GLY A 107 12.84 34.04 -31.02
CA GLY A 107 13.23 35.26 -31.75
C GLY A 107 14.47 35.07 -32.62
N GLU A 108 15.31 34.07 -32.31
CA GLU A 108 16.52 33.76 -33.08
C GLU A 108 16.18 33.03 -34.39
N ALA A 109 17.05 33.19 -35.40
CA ALA A 109 16.95 32.45 -36.67
C ALA A 109 17.20 30.94 -36.48
N TYR A 110 18.07 30.58 -35.53
CA TYR A 110 18.36 29.19 -35.15
C TYR A 110 18.22 29.00 -33.63
N PRO A 111 16.97 28.92 -33.11
CA PRO A 111 16.71 28.78 -31.68
C PRO A 111 17.36 27.53 -31.06
N ARG A 112 17.95 27.66 -29.87
CA ARG A 112 18.62 26.55 -29.16
C ARG A 112 18.03 26.31 -27.78
N PHE A 113 18.02 25.04 -27.38
CA PHE A 113 17.74 24.67 -26.00
C PHE A 113 18.90 25.08 -25.10
N THR A 114 18.61 25.92 -24.12
CA THR A 114 19.54 26.32 -23.08
C THR A 114 18.97 25.94 -21.72
N VAL A 115 19.81 25.54 -20.77
CA VAL A 115 19.35 25.19 -19.42
C VAL A 115 19.62 26.37 -18.49
N VAL A 116 18.57 26.91 -17.90
CA VAL A 116 18.63 28.02 -16.94
C VAL A 116 18.02 27.61 -15.62
N ASN A 117 18.46 28.19 -14.50
CA ASN A 117 17.89 27.86 -13.19
C ASN A 117 16.66 28.72 -12.83
N ARG A 118 16.31 29.71 -13.67
CA ARG A 118 15.14 30.58 -13.51
C ARG A 118 14.56 30.97 -14.86
N ALA A 119 13.23 30.99 -14.94
CA ALA A 119 12.54 31.71 -15.99
C ALA A 119 12.74 33.23 -15.77
N LYS A 120 13.03 33.95 -16.86
CA LYS A 120 13.02 35.42 -16.86
C LYS A 120 11.76 35.88 -17.59
N ASN A 121 11.27 37.08 -17.27
CA ASN A 121 10.22 37.74 -18.03
C ASN A 121 10.82 38.33 -19.34
N ASP A 122 11.33 37.46 -20.21
CA ASP A 122 11.74 37.80 -21.57
C ASP A 122 10.78 37.14 -22.60
N SER A 123 11.00 37.39 -23.89
CA SER A 123 10.21 36.79 -24.97
C SER A 123 10.51 35.30 -25.22
N ALA A 124 11.36 34.67 -24.39
CA ALA A 124 11.73 33.28 -24.55
C ALA A 124 10.70 32.34 -23.89
N ARG A 125 10.56 31.14 -24.44
CA ARG A 125 9.72 30.09 -23.88
C ARG A 125 10.52 29.30 -22.84
N TYR A 126 9.92 29.02 -21.69
CA TYR A 126 10.51 28.22 -20.62
C TYR A 126 9.70 26.96 -20.39
N PHE A 127 10.37 25.82 -20.30
CA PHE A 127 9.77 24.50 -20.05
C PHE A 127 10.42 23.86 -18.82
N GLY A 128 9.62 23.25 -17.94
CA GLY A 128 10.08 22.69 -16.66
C GLY A 128 9.27 23.22 -15.48
N PRO A 129 9.72 23.01 -14.22
CA PRO A 129 11.03 22.50 -13.79
C PRO A 129 11.23 20.98 -13.93
N PHE A 130 12.42 20.54 -14.34
CA PHE A 130 12.76 19.11 -14.43
C PHE A 130 13.58 18.63 -13.22
N GLY A 131 13.50 17.31 -12.92
CA GLY A 131 14.05 16.63 -11.73
C GLY A 131 15.57 16.66 -11.49
N GLY A 132 16.29 17.57 -12.15
CA GLY A 132 17.73 17.78 -12.05
C GLY A 132 18.36 18.11 -13.41
N ARG A 133 19.60 18.63 -13.41
CA ARG A 133 20.29 19.01 -14.66
C ARG A 133 20.51 17.81 -15.58
N SER A 134 20.90 16.66 -15.02
CA SER A 134 21.08 15.42 -15.79
C SER A 134 19.80 15.03 -16.52
N ALA A 135 18.68 14.94 -15.78
CA ALA A 135 17.38 14.62 -16.37
C ALA A 135 16.96 15.64 -17.43
N THR A 136 17.24 16.94 -17.21
CA THR A 136 16.96 18.00 -18.21
C THR A 136 17.77 17.79 -19.49
N PHE A 137 19.07 17.50 -19.36
CA PHE A 137 19.93 17.23 -20.51
C PHE A 137 19.54 15.94 -21.23
N ASP A 138 19.10 14.91 -20.51
CA ASP A 138 18.60 13.66 -21.10
C ASP A 138 17.34 13.91 -21.92
N ILE A 139 16.42 14.74 -21.42
CA ILE A 139 15.22 15.19 -22.15
C ILE A 139 15.61 15.92 -23.43
N ILE A 140 16.47 16.94 -23.33
CA ILE A 140 16.95 17.70 -24.50
C ILE A 140 17.59 16.76 -25.52
N ARG A 141 18.47 15.85 -25.07
CA ARG A 141 19.16 14.90 -25.95
C ARG A 141 18.18 13.93 -26.63
N THR A 142 17.13 13.50 -25.93
CA THR A 142 16.13 12.60 -26.49
C THR A 142 15.29 13.32 -27.54
N LEU A 143 14.87 14.56 -27.27
CA LEU A 143 14.17 15.41 -28.24
C LEU A 143 15.04 15.68 -29.47
N GLN A 144 16.32 16.00 -29.26
CA GLN A 144 17.24 16.25 -30.36
C GLN A 144 17.40 15.04 -31.26
N LYS A 145 17.53 13.83 -30.69
CA LYS A 145 17.58 12.58 -31.45
C LYS A 145 16.27 12.30 -32.17
N ALA A 146 15.13 12.46 -31.49
CA ALA A 146 13.82 12.18 -32.05
C ALA A 146 13.50 13.07 -33.24
N LEU A 147 13.90 14.35 -33.21
CA LEU A 147 13.57 15.35 -34.22
C LEU A 147 14.75 15.68 -35.16
N LEU A 148 15.80 14.85 -35.14
CA LEU A 148 17.02 15.01 -35.95
C LEU A 148 17.70 16.38 -35.81
N LEU A 149 17.56 17.01 -34.64
CA LEU A 149 18.17 18.29 -34.34
C LEU A 149 19.67 18.12 -34.00
N PRO A 150 20.49 19.16 -34.21
CA PRO A 150 21.92 19.12 -33.92
C PRO A 150 22.20 18.88 -32.43
N THR A 151 23.02 17.87 -32.15
CA THR A 151 23.64 17.62 -30.83
C THR A 151 25.11 18.07 -30.78
N CYS A 152 25.65 18.57 -31.90
CA CYS A 152 27.03 19.03 -32.02
C CYS A 152 27.22 20.45 -31.48
N SER A 153 28.48 20.84 -31.29
CA SER A 153 28.87 22.17 -30.78
C SER A 153 28.84 23.30 -31.83
N ARG A 154 28.44 23.01 -33.09
CA ARG A 154 28.41 24.00 -34.18
C ARG A 154 27.39 25.10 -33.91
N VAL A 155 27.68 26.33 -34.34
CA VAL A 155 26.85 27.53 -34.18
C VAL A 155 26.26 27.95 -35.54
N PHE A 156 24.93 27.96 -35.67
CA PHE A 156 24.25 28.38 -36.89
C PHE A 156 23.74 29.81 -36.75
N PRO A 157 23.88 30.68 -37.79
CA PRO A 157 24.35 30.38 -39.15
C PRO A 157 25.87 30.39 -39.34
N ARG A 158 26.66 30.76 -38.32
CA ARG A 158 28.12 30.98 -38.42
C ARG A 158 28.92 29.81 -39.03
N ASP A 159 28.51 28.58 -38.75
CA ASP A 159 29.28 27.36 -39.07
C ASP A 159 28.63 26.55 -40.22
N ILE A 160 27.73 27.16 -40.99
CA ILE A 160 27.17 26.57 -42.21
C ILE A 160 28.24 26.56 -43.31
N GLY A 161 28.44 25.41 -43.97
CA GLY A 161 29.34 25.27 -45.13
C GLY A 161 30.84 25.27 -44.83
N LYS A 162 31.27 25.48 -43.58
CA LYS A 162 32.70 25.55 -43.22
C LYS A 162 33.41 24.20 -43.17
N GLU A 163 32.69 23.14 -42.83
CA GLU A 163 33.23 21.80 -42.64
C GLU A 163 32.31 20.74 -43.24
N ARG A 164 32.87 19.56 -43.52
CA ARG A 164 32.09 18.40 -43.96
C ARG A 164 31.03 18.00 -42.91
N PRO A 165 29.89 17.42 -43.32
CA PRO A 165 28.90 16.88 -42.40
C PRO A 165 29.52 15.85 -41.44
N CYS A 166 29.14 15.91 -40.17
CA CYS A 166 29.67 15.04 -39.13
C CYS A 166 29.05 13.62 -39.15
N LEU A 167 29.60 12.71 -38.36
CA LEU A 167 29.13 11.33 -38.24
C LEU A 167 27.64 11.24 -37.87
N ASN A 168 27.11 12.15 -37.04
CA ASN A 168 25.69 12.15 -36.67
C ASN A 168 24.77 12.32 -37.89
N TYR A 169 25.19 13.06 -38.92
CA TYR A 169 24.44 13.16 -40.17
C TYR A 169 24.53 11.84 -40.96
N GLN A 170 25.72 11.26 -41.07
CA GLN A 170 25.93 10.00 -41.79
C GLN A 170 25.17 8.82 -41.16
N MET A 171 24.99 8.85 -39.84
CA MET A 171 24.21 7.85 -39.09
C MET A 171 22.70 8.14 -39.09
N GLY A 172 22.22 9.20 -39.72
CA GLY A 172 20.80 9.58 -39.72
C GLY A 172 20.28 10.11 -38.37
N LEU A 173 21.16 10.56 -37.48
CA LEU A 173 20.81 11.15 -36.16
C LEU A 173 20.66 12.68 -36.21
N CYS A 174 20.95 13.31 -37.35
CA CYS A 174 20.86 14.75 -37.58
C CYS A 174 20.50 15.02 -39.04
N ALA A 175 19.62 15.98 -39.31
CA ALA A 175 19.21 16.34 -40.68
C ALA A 175 20.29 17.12 -41.46
N GLY A 176 21.41 17.48 -40.82
CA GLY A 176 22.55 18.09 -41.51
C GLY A 176 22.44 19.59 -41.74
N TYR A 177 21.82 20.34 -40.82
CA TYR A 177 21.65 21.81 -40.87
C TYR A 177 22.95 22.64 -41.00
N CYS A 178 24.13 22.00 -40.92
CA CYS A 178 25.40 22.64 -41.21
C CYS A 178 25.75 22.72 -42.69
N ARG A 179 24.94 22.12 -43.56
CA ARG A 179 25.13 22.13 -45.01
C ARG A 179 24.64 23.44 -45.62
N PRO A 180 25.28 23.95 -46.68
CA PRO A 180 24.81 25.14 -47.39
C PRO A 180 23.39 24.98 -47.97
N GLU A 181 23.00 23.75 -48.28
CA GLU A 181 21.70 23.43 -48.90
C GLU A 181 20.56 23.28 -47.90
N ALA A 182 20.80 23.42 -46.59
CA ALA A 182 19.77 23.22 -45.57
C ALA A 182 18.87 24.46 -45.43
N ASP A 183 17.55 24.25 -45.40
CA ASP A 183 16.58 25.32 -45.21
C ASP A 183 16.46 25.71 -43.70
N PRO A 184 16.66 26.99 -43.34
CA PRO A 184 16.37 27.49 -41.99
C PRO A 184 14.93 27.22 -41.52
N ALA A 185 13.95 27.16 -42.44
CA ALA A 185 12.56 26.89 -42.11
C ALA A 185 12.35 25.49 -41.54
N ASP A 186 13.03 24.48 -42.10
CA ASP A 186 12.98 23.10 -41.62
C ASP A 186 13.56 22.96 -40.21
N TYR A 187 14.62 23.72 -39.91
CA TYR A 187 15.19 23.78 -38.55
C TYR A 187 14.17 24.34 -37.56
N ARG A 188 13.55 25.47 -37.92
CA ARG A 188 12.56 26.12 -37.05
C ARG A 188 11.33 25.24 -36.84
N ALA A 189 10.86 24.55 -37.88
CA ALA A 189 9.75 23.61 -37.78
C ALA A 189 10.08 22.46 -36.81
N ALA A 190 11.26 21.85 -36.92
CA ALA A 190 11.70 20.79 -36.00
C ALA A 190 11.83 21.29 -34.54
N VAL A 191 12.28 22.53 -34.34
CA VAL A 191 12.33 23.14 -33.00
C VAL A 191 10.93 23.45 -32.46
N GLU A 192 9.99 23.91 -33.28
CA GLU A 192 8.60 24.14 -32.86
C GLU A 192 7.93 22.81 -32.45
N GLN A 193 8.18 21.73 -33.19
CA GLN A 193 7.72 20.38 -32.80
C GLN A 193 8.28 19.96 -31.44
N ALA A 194 9.56 20.23 -31.17
CA ALA A 194 10.15 19.97 -29.85
C ALA A 194 9.50 20.83 -28.74
N ALA A 195 9.16 22.09 -29.03
CA ALA A 195 8.43 22.96 -28.12
C ALA A 195 7.00 22.46 -27.86
N MET A 196 6.33 21.88 -28.86
CA MET A 196 5.02 21.24 -28.70
C MET A 196 5.10 20.02 -27.76
N VAL A 197 6.14 19.19 -27.89
CA VAL A 197 6.36 18.06 -26.97
C VAL A 197 6.58 18.57 -25.54
N LEU A 198 7.44 19.57 -25.35
CA LEU A 198 7.74 20.14 -24.03
C LEU A 198 6.57 20.88 -23.38
N SER A 199 5.60 21.36 -24.17
CA SER A 199 4.37 22.00 -23.68
C SER A 199 3.21 21.03 -23.47
N GLY A 200 3.41 19.72 -23.66
CA GLY A 200 2.38 18.70 -23.46
C GLY A 200 1.38 18.58 -24.60
N LYS A 201 1.60 19.27 -25.73
CA LYS A 201 0.78 19.17 -26.96
C LYS A 201 1.15 17.96 -27.82
N THR A 202 1.46 16.83 -27.17
CA THR A 202 1.93 15.61 -27.83
C THR A 202 0.86 14.99 -28.73
N ALA A 203 -0.42 15.12 -28.39
CA ALA A 203 -1.52 14.58 -29.19
C ALA A 203 -1.70 15.34 -30.53
N GLU A 204 -1.57 16.67 -30.50
CA GLU A 204 -1.64 17.52 -31.69
C GLU A 204 -0.46 17.23 -32.62
N LEU A 205 0.75 17.15 -32.07
CA LEU A 205 1.95 16.80 -32.84
C LEU A 205 1.86 15.41 -33.48
N LYS A 206 1.34 14.41 -32.75
CA LYS A 206 1.11 13.07 -33.31
C LYS A 206 0.18 13.13 -34.50
N LYS A 207 -0.94 13.85 -34.38
CA LYS A 207 -1.90 14.01 -35.47
C LYS A 207 -1.23 14.61 -36.71
N THR A 208 -0.51 15.73 -36.54
CA THR A 208 0.21 16.38 -37.64
C THR A 208 1.25 15.44 -38.27
N LEU A 209 2.04 14.71 -37.48
CA LEU A 209 3.04 13.78 -38.01
C LEU A 209 2.41 12.58 -38.72
N THR A 210 1.26 12.10 -38.29
CA THR A 210 0.50 11.07 -38.99
C THR A 210 -0.02 11.57 -40.34
N GLU A 211 -0.61 12.76 -40.37
CA GLU A 211 -1.09 13.39 -41.62
C GLU A 211 0.07 13.62 -42.61
N GLU A 212 1.22 14.10 -42.14
CA GLU A 212 2.43 14.27 -42.95
C GLU A 212 3.00 12.94 -43.46
N MET A 213 2.94 11.89 -42.64
CA MET A 213 3.35 10.54 -43.00
C MET A 213 2.46 9.94 -44.09
N GLU A 214 1.14 10.07 -43.92
CA GLU A 214 0.13 9.58 -44.88
C GLU A 214 0.26 10.32 -46.21
N ARG A 215 0.37 11.65 -46.18
CA ARG A 215 0.60 12.46 -47.39
C ARG A 215 1.89 12.09 -48.11
N ALA A 216 2.98 11.88 -47.37
CA ALA A 216 4.24 11.44 -47.97
C ALA A 216 4.14 10.03 -48.60
N ALA A 217 3.33 9.15 -48.01
CA ALA A 217 3.06 7.82 -48.57
C ALA A 217 2.19 7.91 -49.84
N GLU A 218 1.18 8.77 -49.87
CA GLU A 218 0.34 9.06 -51.05
C GLU A 218 1.16 9.65 -52.21
N GLU A 219 2.10 10.53 -51.92
CA GLU A 219 3.04 11.12 -52.89
C GLU A 219 4.18 10.15 -53.31
N LEU A 220 4.14 8.89 -52.87
CA LEU A 220 5.15 7.85 -53.13
C LEU A 220 6.57 8.21 -52.62
N ARG A 221 6.66 9.09 -51.61
CA ARG A 221 7.91 9.51 -50.94
C ARG A 221 8.19 8.65 -49.72
N PHE A 222 8.47 7.35 -49.95
CA PHE A 222 8.59 6.35 -48.89
C PHE A 222 9.68 6.64 -47.84
N GLU A 223 10.79 7.27 -48.23
CA GLU A 223 11.85 7.66 -47.29
C GLU A 223 11.37 8.71 -46.27
N ASN A 224 10.58 9.69 -46.73
CA ASN A 224 9.98 10.70 -45.87
C ASN A 224 8.92 10.09 -44.95
N ALA A 225 8.06 9.21 -45.49
CA ALA A 225 7.07 8.50 -44.70
C ALA A 225 7.72 7.63 -43.59
N ALA A 226 8.81 6.92 -43.91
CA ALA A 226 9.58 6.15 -42.92
C ALA A 226 10.19 7.06 -41.82
N SER A 227 10.73 8.22 -42.22
CA SER A 227 11.26 9.22 -41.28
C SER A 227 10.18 9.75 -40.33
N TYR A 228 8.98 10.09 -40.83
CA TYR A 228 7.86 10.52 -39.99
C TYR A 228 7.36 9.42 -39.05
N ARG A 229 7.27 8.17 -39.52
CA ARG A 229 6.91 7.01 -38.69
C ARG A 229 7.89 6.81 -37.53
N ASP A 230 9.19 6.90 -37.81
CA ASP A 230 10.22 6.67 -36.80
C ASP A 230 10.27 7.82 -35.77
N ARG A 231 10.00 9.07 -36.21
CA ARG A 231 9.76 10.23 -35.32
C ARG A 231 8.56 10.01 -34.41
N LEU A 232 7.44 9.52 -34.96
CA LEU A 232 6.22 9.25 -34.22
C LEU A 232 6.45 8.21 -33.12
N ARG A 233 7.14 7.11 -33.43
CA ARG A 233 7.54 6.09 -32.43
C ARG A 233 8.44 6.64 -31.33
N ALA A 234 9.39 7.51 -31.67
CA ALA A 234 10.28 8.13 -30.69
C ALA A 234 9.51 9.04 -29.71
N ILE A 235 8.54 9.81 -30.21
CA ILE A 235 7.68 10.68 -29.41
C ILE A 235 6.74 9.86 -28.51
N GLU A 236 6.20 8.74 -29.02
CA GLU A 236 5.38 7.81 -28.22
C GLU A 236 6.13 7.23 -27.03
N HIS A 237 7.39 6.86 -27.24
CA HIS A 237 8.23 6.32 -26.19
C HIS A 237 8.62 7.37 -25.13
N LEU A 238 8.71 8.65 -25.52
CA LEU A 238 8.94 9.79 -24.63
C LEU A 238 7.73 10.07 -23.72
N GLY A 239 6.52 10.06 -24.27
CA GLY A 239 5.28 10.31 -23.51
C GLY A 239 5.06 9.33 -22.36
N ASN A 240 5.54 8.09 -22.49
CA ASN A 240 5.44 7.06 -21.45
C ASN A 240 6.50 7.19 -20.33
N LYS A 241 7.61 7.90 -20.56
CA LYS A 241 8.69 8.10 -19.57
C LYS A 241 8.64 9.47 -18.86
N GLN A 242 7.94 10.45 -19.41
CA GLN A 242 7.92 11.85 -18.95
C GLN A 242 6.73 12.24 -18.07
N LYS A 243 6.02 11.29 -17.44
CA LYS A 243 4.97 11.62 -16.48
C LYS A 243 5.54 12.14 -15.16
N VAL A 244 6.11 13.34 -15.15
CA VAL A 244 6.31 14.15 -13.94
C VAL A 244 6.29 15.66 -14.28
N ILE A 245 5.15 16.28 -13.95
CA ILE A 245 4.94 17.64 -13.38
C ILE A 245 5.43 18.85 -14.22
N ALA A 246 4.47 19.71 -14.63
CA ALA A 246 4.44 21.13 -14.21
C ALA A 246 3.47 22.03 -15.02
N THR A 247 3.08 21.71 -16.26
CA THR A 247 2.52 22.77 -17.15
C THR A 247 1.10 22.57 -17.68
N ALA A 248 0.42 21.46 -17.36
CA ALA A 248 -0.94 21.19 -17.88
C ALA A 248 -2.09 21.46 -16.87
N PHE A 249 -1.80 21.82 -15.61
CA PHE A 249 -2.78 21.87 -14.51
C PHE A 249 -2.73 23.16 -13.69
N ALA A 250 -2.41 24.30 -14.31
CA ALA A 250 -2.51 25.59 -13.63
C ALA A 250 -3.97 25.87 -13.22
N ASP A 251 -4.20 26.19 -11.95
CA ASP A 251 -5.49 26.51 -11.32
C ASP A 251 -6.53 25.37 -11.37
N THR A 252 -6.15 24.21 -10.79
CA THR A 252 -7.02 23.04 -10.67
C THR A 252 -7.20 22.62 -9.21
N ASP A 253 -8.42 22.41 -8.75
CA ASP A 253 -8.67 21.74 -7.47
C ASP A 253 -9.18 20.33 -7.72
N ALA A 254 -8.71 19.37 -6.92
CA ALA A 254 -9.16 17.99 -6.96
C ALA A 254 -9.85 17.62 -5.64
N ILE A 255 -11.12 17.21 -5.73
CA ILE A 255 -11.87 16.70 -4.59
C ILE A 255 -11.68 15.19 -4.50
N GLY A 256 -11.40 14.73 -3.29
CA GLY A 256 -11.34 13.34 -2.89
C GLY A 256 -12.49 13.03 -1.97
N PHE A 257 -13.06 11.84 -2.12
CA PHE A 257 -14.15 11.36 -1.29
C PHE A 257 -13.83 9.97 -0.78
N PHE A 258 -14.06 9.75 0.51
CA PHE A 258 -14.01 8.42 1.09
C PHE A 258 -15.10 8.24 2.15
N ARG A 259 -15.91 7.20 1.95
CA ARG A 259 -16.94 6.76 2.89
C ARG A 259 -16.41 5.55 3.65
N GLY A 260 -16.27 5.69 4.97
CA GLY A 260 -15.89 4.62 5.88
C GLY A 260 -16.72 4.69 7.15
N ALA A 261 -16.09 4.52 8.31
CA ALA A 261 -16.77 4.72 9.60
C ALA A 261 -17.09 6.20 9.90
N LYS A 262 -16.42 7.13 9.21
CA LYS A 262 -16.80 8.53 9.01
C LYS A 262 -16.66 8.84 7.53
N THR A 263 -17.27 9.93 7.10
CA THR A 263 -17.11 10.42 5.72
C THR A 263 -16.10 11.55 5.73
N CYS A 264 -15.17 11.53 4.78
CA CYS A 264 -14.24 12.63 4.58
C CYS A 264 -14.28 13.11 3.15
N PHE A 265 -14.29 14.43 3.02
CA PHE A 265 -13.98 15.14 1.78
C PHE A 265 -12.58 15.74 1.95
N ALA A 266 -11.70 15.53 0.97
CA ALA A 266 -10.38 16.16 0.95
C ALA A 266 -10.27 17.00 -0.32
N VAL A 267 -9.80 18.24 -0.21
CA VAL A 267 -9.60 19.12 -1.36
C VAL A 267 -8.11 19.38 -1.51
N LEU A 268 -7.55 18.98 -2.64
CA LEU A 268 -6.17 19.24 -3.01
C LEU A 268 -6.14 20.41 -3.99
N HIS A 269 -5.50 21.51 -3.58
CA HIS A 269 -5.42 22.74 -4.36
C HIS A 269 -4.17 22.74 -5.23
N TYR A 270 -4.29 22.88 -6.55
CA TYR A 270 -3.14 22.99 -7.45
C TYR A 270 -3.08 24.36 -8.13
N SER A 271 -1.95 25.06 -7.95
CA SER A 271 -1.66 26.37 -8.57
C SER A 271 -0.35 26.23 -9.36
N ASP A 272 -0.31 26.76 -10.59
CA ASP A 272 0.84 26.63 -11.50
C ASP A 272 1.37 25.18 -11.66
N GLY A 273 0.47 24.18 -11.57
CA GLY A 273 0.82 22.76 -11.70
C GLY A 273 1.51 22.15 -10.47
N ALA A 274 1.62 22.88 -9.36
CA ALA A 274 2.10 22.39 -8.07
C ALA A 274 0.97 22.35 -7.03
N LEU A 275 1.01 21.39 -6.11
CA LEU A 275 0.06 21.37 -5.00
C LEU A 275 0.35 22.55 -4.07
N ALA A 276 -0.61 23.46 -4.01
CA ALA A 276 -0.61 24.67 -3.21
C ALA A 276 -1.02 24.36 -1.77
N GLY A 277 -2.03 23.50 -1.56
CA GLY A 277 -2.55 23.22 -0.23
C GLY A 277 -3.48 22.02 -0.19
N LYS A 278 -3.88 21.64 1.03
CA LYS A 278 -4.82 20.57 1.31
C LYS A 278 -5.78 21.04 2.40
N ASP A 279 -7.06 20.88 2.13
CA ASP A 279 -8.13 21.04 3.12
C ASP A 279 -8.89 19.72 3.25
N PHE A 280 -9.55 19.51 4.38
CA PHE A 280 -10.41 18.35 4.57
C PHE A 280 -11.58 18.67 5.49
N GLU A 281 -12.69 17.97 5.28
CA GLU A 281 -13.87 18.05 6.13
C GLU A 281 -14.32 16.64 6.49
N LEU A 282 -14.55 16.43 7.79
CA LEU A 282 -15.02 15.18 8.35
C LEU A 282 -16.47 15.34 8.79
N THR A 283 -17.34 14.49 8.26
CA THR A 283 -18.77 14.45 8.60
C THR A 283 -19.19 13.07 9.03
N GLU A 284 -20.28 13.01 9.79
CA GLU A 284 -20.97 11.74 10.03
C GLU A 284 -21.70 11.30 8.75
N GLU A 285 -22.05 10.01 8.69
CA GLU A 285 -22.56 9.33 7.50
C GLU A 285 -23.66 10.14 6.78
N PRO A 286 -23.41 10.67 5.56
CA PRO A 286 -24.43 11.41 4.84
C PRO A 286 -25.53 10.46 4.36
N VAL A 287 -26.78 10.90 4.49
CA VAL A 287 -27.98 10.14 4.10
C VAL A 287 -28.11 10.03 2.57
N GLU A 288 -27.42 10.91 1.85
CA GLU A 288 -27.43 11.06 0.40
C GLU A 288 -26.53 10.02 -0.30
N GLU A 289 -26.79 9.80 -1.59
CA GLU A 289 -25.89 9.02 -2.46
C GLU A 289 -24.52 9.69 -2.58
N ASP A 290 -23.47 8.89 -2.82
CA ASP A 290 -22.08 9.34 -2.78
C ASP A 290 -21.81 10.52 -3.75
N ALA A 291 -22.40 10.48 -4.95
CA ALA A 291 -22.22 11.52 -5.96
C ALA A 291 -22.89 12.85 -5.57
N GLU A 292 -24.10 12.78 -5.00
CA GLU A 292 -24.84 13.95 -4.53
C GLU A 292 -24.14 14.59 -3.32
N ALA A 293 -23.63 13.77 -2.39
CA ALA A 293 -22.86 14.24 -1.25
C ALA A 293 -21.60 15.01 -1.67
N VAL A 294 -20.90 14.54 -2.71
CA VAL A 294 -19.72 15.21 -3.28
C VAL A 294 -20.10 16.54 -3.94
N SER A 295 -21.18 16.57 -4.71
CA SER A 295 -21.66 17.79 -5.38
C SER A 295 -22.07 18.87 -4.37
N ARG A 296 -22.85 18.49 -3.36
CA ARG A 296 -23.31 19.38 -2.30
C ARG A 296 -22.15 19.93 -1.47
N PHE A 297 -21.17 19.08 -1.13
CA PHE A 297 -19.95 19.52 -0.47
C PHE A 297 -19.22 20.56 -1.33
N ALA A 298 -19.02 20.30 -2.63
CA ALA A 298 -18.36 21.24 -3.52
C ALA A 298 -19.08 22.60 -3.57
N ALA A 299 -20.41 22.61 -3.71
CA ALA A 299 -21.21 23.83 -3.71
C ALA A 299 -21.02 24.64 -2.41
N GLN A 300 -21.14 23.99 -1.25
CA GLN A 300 -21.01 24.64 0.05
C GLN A 300 -19.59 25.14 0.32
N TYR A 301 -18.59 24.32 -0.02
CA TYR A 301 -17.18 24.60 0.20
C TYR A 301 -16.70 25.84 -0.58
N TYR A 302 -17.09 25.95 -1.86
CA TYR A 302 -16.67 27.07 -2.71
C TYR A 302 -17.57 28.31 -2.57
N ALA A 303 -18.81 28.19 -2.09
CA ALA A 303 -19.71 29.34 -1.91
C ALA A 303 -19.16 30.44 -0.99
N ARG A 304 -18.23 30.10 -0.09
CA ARG A 304 -17.65 31.03 0.90
C ARG A 304 -16.22 31.47 0.57
N ARG A 305 -15.66 31.07 -0.57
CA ARG A 305 -14.25 31.34 -0.92
C ARG A 305 -14.13 32.50 -1.92
N PRO A 306 -13.17 33.42 -1.71
CA PRO A 306 -12.98 34.58 -2.58
C PRO A 306 -12.26 34.26 -3.90
N ALA A 307 -11.60 33.10 -4.00
CA ALA A 307 -10.90 32.67 -5.22
C ALA A 307 -11.26 31.22 -5.54
N LEU A 308 -11.72 30.99 -6.77
CA LEU A 308 -12.11 29.68 -7.28
C LEU A 308 -11.13 29.20 -8.36
N PRO A 309 -10.91 27.88 -8.48
CA PRO A 309 -10.07 27.31 -9.53
C PRO A 309 -10.77 27.41 -10.90
N LYS A 310 -10.00 27.34 -11.99
CA LYS A 310 -10.55 27.27 -13.35
C LYS A 310 -11.09 25.87 -13.67
N SER A 311 -10.52 24.85 -13.03
CA SER A 311 -10.92 23.45 -13.18
C SER A 311 -11.16 22.82 -11.81
N LEU A 312 -12.31 22.19 -11.63
CA LEU A 312 -12.66 21.40 -10.45
C LEU A 312 -12.83 19.94 -10.85
N LEU A 313 -12.05 19.06 -10.24
CA LEU A 313 -12.10 17.62 -10.50
C LEU A 313 -12.89 16.91 -9.41
N LEU A 314 -13.89 16.14 -9.82
CA LEU A 314 -14.73 15.33 -8.94
C LEU A 314 -14.38 13.84 -9.05
N PRO A 315 -14.44 13.09 -7.94
CA PRO A 315 -14.18 11.65 -7.92
C PRO A 315 -15.35 10.82 -8.45
N LEU A 316 -16.56 11.40 -8.44
CA LEU A 316 -17.80 10.77 -8.86
C LEU A 316 -18.55 11.72 -9.79
N GLN A 317 -19.22 11.15 -10.78
CA GLN A 317 -20.04 11.93 -11.70
C GLN A 317 -21.32 12.36 -10.97
N ALA A 318 -21.45 13.65 -10.72
CA ALA A 318 -22.68 14.23 -10.19
C ALA A 318 -23.69 14.47 -11.34
N GLU A 319 -24.98 14.25 -11.08
CA GLU A 319 -26.05 14.52 -12.05
C GLU A 319 -26.21 16.02 -12.31
N ASP A 320 -25.96 16.84 -11.29
CA ASP A 320 -26.05 18.30 -11.31
C ASP A 320 -24.71 19.00 -11.62
N ALA A 321 -23.73 18.27 -12.18
CA ALA A 321 -22.39 18.82 -12.46
C ALA A 321 -22.41 20.07 -13.36
N GLU A 322 -23.34 20.15 -14.32
CA GLU A 322 -23.52 21.34 -15.18
C GLU A 322 -24.06 22.55 -14.39
N ALA A 323 -25.04 22.32 -13.53
CA ALA A 323 -25.60 23.36 -12.66
C ALA A 323 -24.55 23.87 -11.65
N LEU A 324 -23.74 22.96 -11.09
CA LEU A 324 -22.62 23.30 -10.22
C LEU A 324 -21.57 24.14 -10.96
N ALA A 325 -21.20 23.75 -12.19
CA ALA A 325 -20.25 24.52 -13.00
C ALA A 325 -20.76 25.94 -13.30
N GLN A 326 -22.05 26.08 -13.60
CA GLN A 326 -22.68 27.38 -13.83
C GLN A 326 -22.66 28.25 -12.56
N LEU A 327 -23.10 27.71 -11.43
CA LEU A 327 -23.13 28.41 -10.14
C LEU A 327 -21.73 28.89 -9.72
N LEU A 328 -20.72 28.05 -9.86
CA LEU A 328 -19.33 28.40 -9.53
C LEU A 328 -18.79 29.46 -10.51
N SER A 329 -19.16 29.39 -11.79
CA SER A 329 -18.74 30.38 -12.79
C SER A 329 -19.34 31.77 -12.53
N GLU A 330 -20.62 31.83 -12.16
CA GLU A 330 -21.31 33.07 -11.80
C GLU A 330 -20.69 33.70 -10.53
N THR A 331 -20.35 32.87 -9.54
CA THR A 331 -19.72 33.31 -8.29
C THR A 331 -18.28 33.79 -8.50
N ALA A 332 -17.51 33.12 -9.37
CA ALA A 332 -16.11 33.42 -9.63
C ALA A 332 -15.88 34.61 -10.58
N GLY A 333 -16.88 34.97 -11.39
CA GLY A 333 -16.73 35.96 -12.46
C GLY A 333 -15.89 35.46 -13.66
N HIS A 334 -15.58 34.16 -13.72
CA HIS A 334 -14.90 33.51 -14.85
C HIS A 334 -15.42 32.08 -15.04
N THR A 335 -15.19 31.47 -16.20
CA THR A 335 -15.64 30.10 -16.47
C THR A 335 -14.91 29.08 -15.58
N VAL A 336 -15.66 28.30 -14.83
CA VAL A 336 -15.20 27.17 -14.01
C VAL A 336 -15.67 25.87 -14.67
N ARG A 337 -14.75 24.95 -14.95
CA ARG A 337 -15.06 23.63 -15.49
C ARG A 337 -15.14 22.60 -14.38
N VAL A 338 -16.26 21.89 -14.28
CA VAL A 338 -16.41 20.74 -13.37
C VAL A 338 -16.28 19.46 -14.20
N GLU A 339 -15.32 18.62 -13.85
CA GLU A 339 -15.01 17.41 -14.62
C GLU A 339 -14.90 16.19 -13.71
N CYS A 340 -15.36 15.02 -14.18
CA CYS A 340 -15.16 13.73 -13.52
C CYS A 340 -14.19 12.86 -14.35
N PRO A 341 -12.87 13.01 -14.18
CA PRO A 341 -11.89 12.32 -15.01
C PRO A 341 -11.85 10.81 -14.70
N LYS A 342 -12.13 9.97 -15.70
CA LYS A 342 -12.06 8.49 -15.56
C LYS A 342 -10.67 7.91 -15.86
N ARG A 343 -9.86 8.60 -16.65
CA ARG A 343 -8.53 8.17 -17.11
C ARG A 343 -7.61 9.36 -17.32
N GLY A 344 -6.31 9.12 -17.31
CA GLY A 344 -5.30 10.15 -17.55
C GLY A 344 -4.88 10.88 -16.28
N ASP A 345 -4.18 12.00 -16.45
CA ASP A 345 -3.48 12.67 -15.33
C ASP A 345 -4.44 13.38 -14.37
N LYS A 346 -5.55 13.93 -14.87
CA LYS A 346 -6.63 14.48 -14.02
C LYS A 346 -7.25 13.41 -13.10
N ALA A 347 -7.34 12.17 -13.58
CA ALA A 347 -7.82 11.05 -12.77
C ALA A 347 -6.82 10.72 -11.64
N ALA A 348 -5.51 10.79 -11.92
CA ALA A 348 -4.48 10.57 -10.90
C ALA A 348 -4.50 11.66 -9.80
N LEU A 349 -4.75 12.93 -10.14
CA LEU A 349 -4.91 14.00 -9.14
C LEU A 349 -6.12 13.75 -8.23
N THR A 350 -7.22 13.29 -8.82
CA THR A 350 -8.46 12.95 -8.12
C THR A 350 -8.27 11.73 -7.23
N GLU A 351 -7.55 10.72 -7.71
CA GLU A 351 -7.16 9.54 -6.92
C GLU A 351 -6.27 9.91 -5.74
N ALA A 352 -5.29 10.81 -5.92
CA ALA A 352 -4.46 11.32 -4.84
C ALA A 352 -5.30 12.03 -3.76
N ALA A 353 -6.33 12.78 -4.16
CA ALA A 353 -7.27 13.40 -3.23
C ALA A 353 -8.08 12.34 -2.47
N CYS A 354 -8.58 11.30 -3.14
CA CYS A 354 -9.30 10.18 -2.50
C CYS A 354 -8.43 9.41 -1.49
N VAL A 355 -7.15 9.21 -1.81
CA VAL A 355 -6.19 8.62 -0.86
C VAL A 355 -6.06 9.50 0.38
N ASN A 356 -5.95 10.83 0.22
CA ASN A 356 -5.89 11.75 1.35
C ASN A 356 -7.16 11.73 2.20
N ALA A 357 -8.35 11.68 1.58
CA ALA A 357 -9.62 11.55 2.30
C ALA A 357 -9.69 10.25 3.12
N ARG A 358 -9.25 9.13 2.54
CA ARG A 358 -9.20 7.83 3.23
C ARG A 358 -8.32 7.86 4.47
N GLU A 359 -7.14 8.45 4.36
CA GLU A 359 -6.18 8.54 5.47
C GLU A 359 -6.73 9.42 6.62
N GLU A 360 -7.41 10.53 6.32
CA GLU A 360 -8.02 11.36 7.36
C GLU A 360 -9.16 10.62 8.08
N VAL A 361 -9.99 9.83 7.37
CA VAL A 361 -11.00 8.97 8.02
C VAL A 361 -10.33 7.98 8.97
N GLN A 362 -9.28 7.27 8.53
CA GLN A 362 -8.57 6.30 9.37
C GLN A 362 -7.97 6.93 10.63
N ARG A 363 -7.45 8.16 10.50
CA ARG A 363 -6.89 8.94 11.61
C ARG A 363 -7.96 9.39 12.59
N ALA A 364 -9.10 9.84 12.09
CA ALA A 364 -10.21 10.38 12.88
C ALA A 364 -11.11 9.30 13.50
N THR A 365 -11.04 8.06 13.03
CA THR A 365 -11.81 6.96 13.64
C THR A 365 -11.08 6.29 14.79
N THR A 366 -11.75 6.25 15.94
CA THR A 366 -11.30 5.45 17.08
C THR A 366 -11.35 3.96 16.75
N ALA A 367 -10.50 3.17 17.40
CA ALA A 367 -10.51 1.72 17.23
C ALA A 367 -11.86 1.09 17.68
N ALA A 368 -12.58 1.73 18.61
CA ALA A 368 -13.90 1.29 19.05
C ALA A 368 -14.97 1.52 17.97
N GLN A 369 -15.01 2.70 17.36
CA GLN A 369 -15.94 2.99 16.26
C GLN A 369 -15.70 2.11 15.04
N ARG A 370 -14.42 1.83 14.71
CA ARG A 370 -14.08 0.88 13.64
C ARG A 370 -14.65 -0.51 13.90
N ARG A 371 -14.48 -1.04 15.13
CA ARG A 371 -15.05 -2.34 15.50
C ARG A 371 -16.58 -2.35 15.43
N SER A 372 -17.25 -1.32 15.95
CA SER A 372 -18.72 -1.23 15.87
C SER A 372 -19.21 -1.30 14.43
N LYS A 373 -18.63 -0.47 13.55
CA LYS A 373 -18.98 -0.46 12.12
C LYS A 373 -18.67 -1.79 11.41
N THR A 374 -17.58 -2.49 11.79
CA THR A 374 -17.30 -3.84 11.29
C THR A 374 -18.39 -4.84 11.71
N LEU A 375 -18.85 -4.80 12.96
CA LEU A 375 -19.93 -5.67 13.45
C LEU A 375 -21.29 -5.31 12.81
N GLU A 376 -21.58 -4.03 12.61
CA GLU A 376 -22.78 -3.55 11.90
C GLU A 376 -22.80 -4.02 10.44
N TRP A 377 -21.64 -4.00 9.77
CA TRP A 377 -21.51 -4.53 8.42
C TRP A 377 -21.77 -6.04 8.41
N LEU A 378 -21.16 -6.80 9.34
CA LEU A 378 -21.41 -8.24 9.46
C LEU A 378 -22.88 -8.54 9.72
N GLN A 379 -23.55 -7.78 10.59
CA GLN A 379 -24.98 -7.94 10.85
C GLN A 379 -25.80 -7.78 9.57
N LYS A 380 -25.56 -6.70 8.80
CA LYS A 380 -26.32 -6.40 7.59
C LYS A 380 -26.05 -7.42 6.48
N THR A 381 -24.78 -7.76 6.24
CA THR A 381 -24.39 -8.61 5.12
C THR A 381 -24.66 -10.09 5.37
N LEU A 382 -24.58 -10.55 6.62
CA LEU A 382 -24.91 -11.93 7.00
C LEU A 382 -26.39 -12.08 7.41
N GLU A 383 -27.19 -11.02 7.29
CA GLU A 383 -28.62 -10.97 7.65
C GLU A 383 -28.89 -11.44 9.10
N LEU A 384 -28.02 -11.07 10.04
CA LEU A 384 -28.13 -11.50 11.43
C LEU A 384 -29.26 -10.76 12.17
N PRO A 385 -30.01 -11.44 13.06
CA PRO A 385 -31.12 -10.83 13.78
C PRO A 385 -30.64 -9.77 14.78
N THR A 386 -29.45 -9.95 15.35
CA THR A 386 -28.83 -9.06 16.34
C THR A 386 -27.41 -8.72 15.91
N LEU A 387 -26.89 -7.61 16.44
CA LEU A 387 -25.49 -7.25 16.26
C LEU A 387 -24.61 -8.38 16.82
N PRO A 388 -23.63 -8.92 16.07
CA PRO A 388 -22.82 -10.05 16.52
C PRO A 388 -21.82 -9.63 17.59
N ARG A 389 -22.28 -9.49 18.83
CA ARG A 389 -21.44 -9.04 19.95
C ARG A 389 -20.54 -10.16 20.42
N ARG A 390 -21.07 -11.37 20.55
CA ARG A 390 -20.33 -12.58 20.92
C ARG A 390 -20.18 -13.50 19.72
N ILE A 391 -18.95 -13.67 19.24
CA ILE A 391 -18.60 -14.55 18.12
C ILE A 391 -17.79 -15.71 18.65
N GLU A 392 -18.20 -16.94 18.35
CA GLU A 392 -17.43 -18.15 18.65
C GLU A 392 -16.85 -18.72 17.36
N ALA A 393 -15.58 -19.12 17.40
CA ALA A 393 -14.89 -19.69 16.25
C ALA A 393 -14.27 -21.05 16.60
N PHE A 394 -14.42 -22.02 15.70
CA PHE A 394 -13.90 -23.37 15.88
C PHE A 394 -12.88 -23.76 14.81
N ASP A 395 -11.81 -24.44 15.24
CA ASP A 395 -10.80 -25.08 14.39
C ASP A 395 -10.62 -26.53 14.82
N ILE A 396 -10.57 -27.45 13.85
CA ILE A 396 -10.31 -28.88 14.10
C ILE A 396 -8.87 -29.18 13.73
N SER A 397 -8.10 -29.61 14.73
CA SER A 397 -6.70 -29.95 14.53
C SER A 397 -6.45 -31.43 14.83
N ASN A 398 -5.96 -32.13 13.81
CA ASN A 398 -5.61 -33.53 13.90
C ASN A 398 -4.13 -33.70 14.28
N THR A 399 -3.88 -34.46 15.36
CA THR A 399 -2.54 -34.62 15.93
C THR A 399 -2.01 -36.05 15.84
N GLY A 400 -2.37 -36.83 14.81
CA GLY A 400 -1.88 -38.20 14.65
C GLY A 400 -1.97 -39.00 15.96
N ASN A 401 -0.82 -39.33 16.57
CA ASN A 401 -0.72 -40.14 17.79
C ASN A 401 -1.34 -39.54 19.08
N PHE A 402 -1.69 -38.24 19.13
CA PHE A 402 -2.25 -37.62 20.36
C PHE A 402 -3.79 -37.44 20.34
N GLY A 403 -4.43 -37.81 19.22
CA GLY A 403 -5.87 -37.67 18.97
C GLY A 403 -6.26 -36.33 18.34
N ILE A 404 -7.55 -36.18 18.05
CA ILE A 404 -8.15 -34.97 17.46
C ILE A 404 -8.57 -33.99 18.57
N VAL A 405 -8.30 -32.70 18.35
CA VAL A 405 -8.67 -31.63 19.28
C VAL A 405 -9.37 -30.52 18.52
N ALA A 406 -10.56 -30.15 18.99
CA ALA A 406 -11.26 -28.95 18.56
C ALA A 406 -10.86 -27.77 19.46
N ALA A 407 -10.39 -26.70 18.85
CA ALA A 407 -10.12 -25.43 19.52
C ALA A 407 -11.30 -24.49 19.31
N MET A 408 -11.77 -23.87 20.39
CA MET A 408 -12.83 -22.86 20.38
C MET A 408 -12.28 -21.55 20.93
N THR A 409 -12.35 -20.49 20.13
CA THR A 409 -12.05 -19.13 20.57
C THR A 409 -13.31 -18.28 20.63
N VAL A 410 -13.25 -17.23 21.44
CA VAL A 410 -14.39 -16.35 21.72
C VAL A 410 -13.97 -14.91 21.50
N PHE A 411 -14.78 -14.15 20.79
CA PHE A 411 -14.62 -12.72 20.59
C PHE A 411 -15.85 -11.99 21.10
N VAL A 412 -15.64 -10.97 21.94
CA VAL A 412 -16.71 -10.10 22.46
C VAL A 412 -16.44 -8.65 22.05
N ASP A 413 -17.44 -8.00 21.43
CA ASP A 413 -17.36 -6.64 20.88
C ASP A 413 -16.11 -6.45 19.98
N GLY A 414 -15.80 -7.47 19.18
CA GLY A 414 -14.67 -7.51 18.27
C GLY A 414 -13.29 -7.67 18.94
N LYS A 415 -13.22 -8.11 20.21
CA LYS A 415 -11.97 -8.38 20.93
C LYS A 415 -11.90 -9.84 21.42
N PRO A 416 -10.71 -10.47 21.40
CA PRO A 416 -10.54 -11.82 21.90
C PRO A 416 -10.78 -11.88 23.42
N LEU A 417 -11.68 -12.75 23.86
CA LEU A 417 -11.97 -13.03 25.27
C LEU A 417 -11.31 -14.35 25.69
N LYS A 418 -9.99 -14.29 25.95
CA LYS A 418 -9.16 -15.48 26.23
C LYS A 418 -9.63 -16.36 27.38
N ARG A 419 -10.28 -15.78 28.40
CA ARG A 419 -10.82 -16.52 29.55
C ARG A 419 -11.90 -17.54 29.15
N ASP A 420 -12.55 -17.33 28.01
CA ASP A 420 -13.63 -18.18 27.51
C ASP A 420 -13.16 -19.17 26.45
N TYR A 421 -11.86 -19.21 26.15
CA TYR A 421 -11.32 -20.16 25.18
C TYR A 421 -11.43 -21.58 25.73
N ARG A 422 -11.77 -22.54 24.88
CA ARG A 422 -11.98 -23.93 25.28
C ARG A 422 -11.37 -24.88 24.27
N ARG A 423 -10.95 -26.03 24.75
CA ARG A 423 -10.45 -27.13 23.91
C ARG A 423 -11.27 -28.36 24.20
N PHE A 424 -11.68 -29.05 23.15
CA PHE A 424 -12.43 -30.30 23.24
C PHE A 424 -11.55 -31.40 22.66
N ARG A 425 -11.04 -32.26 23.55
CA ARG A 425 -10.42 -33.51 23.11
C ARG A 425 -11.54 -34.48 22.73
N MET A 426 -11.46 -35.02 21.51
CA MET A 426 -12.43 -35.98 21.00
C MET A 426 -12.34 -37.28 21.78
N LYS A 427 -13.49 -37.88 22.09
CA LYS A 427 -13.58 -39.13 22.86
C LYS A 427 -14.17 -40.27 22.06
N THR A 428 -15.08 -39.95 21.13
CA THR A 428 -15.90 -40.94 20.43
C THR A 428 -15.50 -41.14 18.97
N VAL A 429 -14.57 -40.34 18.46
CA VAL A 429 -14.09 -40.42 17.07
C VAL A 429 -12.80 -41.24 17.01
N GLU A 430 -12.85 -42.40 16.34
CA GLU A 430 -11.67 -43.20 15.98
C GLU A 430 -11.25 -42.88 14.54
N GLY A 431 -9.98 -42.52 14.33
CA GLY A 431 -9.44 -42.18 13.00
C GLY A 431 -9.40 -40.67 12.70
N GLN A 432 -9.17 -40.31 11.42
CA GLN A 432 -9.12 -38.92 10.94
C GLN A 432 -10.48 -38.50 10.37
N ASP A 433 -11.48 -38.27 11.23
CA ASP A 433 -12.78 -37.74 10.82
C ASP A 433 -13.03 -36.35 11.42
N ASP A 434 -12.76 -35.34 10.61
CA ASP A 434 -12.88 -33.93 10.99
C ASP A 434 -14.35 -33.50 11.14
N TYR A 435 -15.27 -34.13 10.40
CA TYR A 435 -16.71 -33.84 10.48
C TYR A 435 -17.32 -34.39 11.77
N ALA A 436 -17.06 -35.66 12.08
CA ALA A 436 -17.52 -36.25 13.34
C ALA A 436 -16.93 -35.52 14.56
N SER A 437 -15.68 -35.07 14.44
CA SER A 437 -15.02 -34.28 15.49
C SER A 437 -15.66 -32.90 15.67
N MET A 438 -16.06 -32.26 14.58
CA MET A 438 -16.79 -31.00 14.63
C MET A 438 -18.15 -31.16 15.30
N HIS A 439 -18.91 -32.18 14.90
CA HIS A 439 -20.22 -32.50 15.49
C HIS A 439 -20.09 -32.76 17.00
N GLU A 440 -19.14 -33.59 17.43
CA GLU A 440 -18.93 -33.89 18.86
C GLU A 440 -18.58 -32.61 19.65
N ALA A 441 -17.69 -31.76 19.11
CA ALA A 441 -17.26 -30.53 19.78
C ALA A 441 -18.41 -29.53 19.98
N VAL A 442 -19.19 -29.28 18.91
CA VAL A 442 -20.34 -28.38 18.91
C VAL A 442 -21.41 -28.92 19.86
N THR A 443 -21.81 -30.18 19.71
CA THR A 443 -22.81 -30.83 20.57
C THR A 443 -22.42 -30.74 22.05
N ARG A 444 -21.16 -31.02 22.40
CA ARG A 444 -20.69 -30.94 23.80
C ARG A 444 -20.64 -29.52 24.34
N ARG A 445 -20.30 -28.52 23.52
CA ARG A 445 -20.29 -27.11 23.92
C ARG A 445 -21.70 -26.64 24.29
N TYR A 446 -22.67 -26.93 23.45
CA TYR A 446 -24.03 -26.41 23.61
C TYR A 446 -24.89 -27.25 24.55
N ALA A 447 -24.65 -28.56 24.65
CA ALA A 447 -25.26 -29.39 25.71
C ALA A 447 -24.90 -28.88 27.12
N ARG A 448 -23.65 -28.42 27.32
CA ARG A 448 -23.22 -27.81 28.60
C ARG A 448 -23.85 -26.44 28.84
N CYS A 449 -24.12 -25.68 27.78
CA CYS A 449 -24.88 -24.42 27.87
C CYS A 449 -26.30 -24.68 28.40
N ILE A 450 -26.99 -25.66 27.80
CA ILE A 450 -28.36 -26.05 28.19
C ILE A 450 -28.39 -26.60 29.63
N ALA A 451 -27.35 -27.34 30.02
CA ALA A 451 -27.19 -27.85 31.39
C ALA A 451 -26.89 -26.77 32.45
N GLY A 452 -26.73 -25.50 32.06
CA GLY A 452 -26.53 -24.38 32.98
C GLY A 452 -25.11 -24.27 33.54
N ASP A 453 -24.09 -24.80 32.85
CA ASP A 453 -22.69 -24.62 33.26
C ASP A 453 -22.31 -23.13 33.13
N GLU A 454 -21.96 -22.48 34.26
CA GLU A 454 -21.57 -21.06 34.32
C GLU A 454 -20.46 -20.71 33.31
N LYS A 455 -19.59 -21.68 32.96
CA LYS A 455 -18.48 -21.46 31.99
C LYS A 455 -18.92 -21.49 30.53
N PHE A 456 -20.18 -21.84 30.27
CA PHE A 456 -20.77 -22.04 28.94
C PHE A 456 -22.15 -21.39 28.80
N ALA A 457 -22.61 -20.64 29.80
CA ALA A 457 -23.97 -20.09 29.89
C ALA A 457 -24.30 -19.05 28.79
N GLU A 458 -23.30 -18.36 28.25
CA GLU A 458 -23.50 -17.38 27.18
C GLU A 458 -23.56 -18.07 25.81
N VAL A 459 -24.61 -17.78 25.05
CA VAL A 459 -24.81 -18.23 23.67
C VAL A 459 -24.24 -17.18 22.71
N PRO A 460 -23.48 -17.56 21.67
CA PRO A 460 -22.97 -16.60 20.70
C PRO A 460 -24.06 -16.10 19.74
N ASP A 461 -23.86 -14.89 19.22
CA ASP A 461 -24.68 -14.30 18.17
C ASP A 461 -24.28 -14.82 16.77
N LEU A 462 -23.05 -15.32 16.62
CA LEU A 462 -22.47 -15.81 15.37
C LEU A 462 -21.46 -16.94 15.64
N LEU A 463 -21.58 -18.02 14.89
CA LEU A 463 -20.66 -19.15 14.91
C LEU A 463 -19.85 -19.21 13.61
N LEU A 464 -18.52 -19.19 13.74
CA LEU A 464 -17.58 -19.31 12.62
C LEU A 464 -16.83 -20.64 12.66
N ILE A 465 -16.76 -21.33 11.54
CA ILE A 465 -16.08 -22.63 11.44
C ILE A 465 -14.89 -22.50 10.49
N ASP A 466 -13.69 -22.93 10.90
CA ASP A 466 -12.53 -23.01 10.00
C ASP A 466 -12.65 -24.22 9.07
N GLY A 467 -13.56 -24.10 8.09
CA GLY A 467 -13.90 -25.13 7.12
C GLY A 467 -14.94 -24.61 6.12
N GLY A 468 -15.16 -25.37 5.06
CA GLY A 468 -16.12 -25.03 4.01
C GLY A 468 -17.60 -25.19 4.42
N ASP A 469 -18.47 -25.16 3.43
CA ASP A 469 -19.93 -25.40 3.53
C ASP A 469 -20.29 -26.68 4.29
N VAL A 470 -19.61 -27.79 4.01
CA VAL A 470 -19.88 -29.07 4.70
C VAL A 470 -19.61 -28.98 6.20
N HIS A 471 -18.57 -28.27 6.61
CA HIS A 471 -18.26 -28.09 8.03
C HIS A 471 -19.29 -27.20 8.73
N ALA A 472 -19.77 -26.15 8.04
CA ALA A 472 -20.87 -25.32 8.54
C ALA A 472 -22.16 -26.13 8.69
N GLY A 473 -22.52 -26.96 7.70
CA GLY A 473 -23.70 -27.83 7.75
C GLY A 473 -23.65 -28.86 8.90
N VAL A 474 -22.47 -29.43 9.18
CA VAL A 474 -22.29 -30.34 10.32
C VAL A 474 -22.50 -29.62 11.65
N ALA A 475 -22.01 -28.39 11.80
CA ALA A 475 -22.24 -27.60 13.00
C ALA A 475 -23.71 -27.19 13.16
N GLU A 476 -24.41 -26.87 12.07
CA GLU A 476 -25.86 -26.61 12.09
C GLU A 476 -26.67 -27.84 12.51
N ALA A 477 -26.32 -29.03 11.98
CA ALA A 477 -26.98 -30.28 12.36
C ALA A 477 -26.82 -30.58 13.87
N ALA A 478 -25.61 -30.41 14.41
CA ALA A 478 -25.33 -30.57 15.83
C ALA A 478 -26.12 -29.59 16.72
N LEU A 479 -26.33 -28.35 16.26
CA LEU A 479 -27.17 -27.36 16.94
C LEU A 479 -28.65 -27.72 16.88
N ALA A 480 -29.14 -28.19 15.73
CA ALA A 480 -30.52 -28.57 15.51
C ALA A 480 -30.93 -29.77 16.39
N GLU A 481 -30.04 -30.74 16.60
CA GLU A 481 -30.24 -31.86 17.54
C GLU A 481 -30.51 -31.39 18.98
N LEU A 482 -29.97 -30.23 19.35
CA LEU A 482 -30.14 -29.61 20.66
C LEU A 482 -31.30 -28.58 20.70
N GLY A 483 -32.03 -28.43 19.59
CA GLY A 483 -33.12 -27.46 19.46
C GLY A 483 -32.67 -26.00 19.42
N LEU A 484 -31.39 -25.74 19.08
CA LEU A 484 -30.83 -24.39 18.96
C LEU A 484 -30.76 -23.95 17.50
N ILE A 485 -31.09 -22.68 17.26
CA ILE A 485 -31.00 -22.04 15.94
C ILE A 485 -30.03 -20.88 16.09
N LEU A 486 -28.82 -21.03 15.54
CA LEU A 486 -27.78 -19.99 15.55
C LEU A 486 -27.24 -19.76 14.13
N PRO A 487 -26.84 -18.53 13.78
CA PRO A 487 -26.19 -18.26 12.50
C PRO A 487 -24.79 -18.92 12.45
N VAL A 488 -24.58 -19.83 11.48
CA VAL A 488 -23.32 -20.55 11.28
C VAL A 488 -22.74 -20.24 9.91
N PHE A 489 -21.45 -19.92 9.86
CA PHE A 489 -20.74 -19.68 8.60
C PHE A 489 -19.37 -20.38 8.58
N GLY A 490 -19.05 -20.98 7.44
CA GLY A 490 -17.72 -21.51 7.15
C GLY A 490 -16.77 -20.43 6.64
N MET A 491 -15.49 -20.52 7.00
CA MET A 491 -14.43 -19.62 6.53
C MET A 491 -13.71 -20.25 5.33
N VAL A 492 -13.93 -19.71 4.13
CA VAL A 492 -13.33 -20.25 2.90
C VAL A 492 -11.96 -19.61 2.64
N LYS A 493 -10.92 -20.44 2.52
CA LYS A 493 -9.54 -20.02 2.24
C LYS A 493 -9.33 -19.77 0.74
N ASP A 494 -8.45 -18.84 0.39
CA ASP A 494 -7.87 -18.67 -0.95
C ASP A 494 -6.59 -19.51 -1.13
N ASP A 495 -6.02 -19.47 -2.34
CA ASP A 495 -4.76 -20.17 -2.69
C ASP A 495 -3.55 -19.72 -1.86
N HIS A 496 -3.67 -18.60 -1.13
CA HIS A 496 -2.66 -18.05 -0.22
C HIS A 496 -3.03 -18.26 1.26
N HIS A 497 -3.97 -19.18 1.54
CA HIS A 497 -4.46 -19.52 2.89
C HIS A 497 -5.10 -18.37 3.67
N ARG A 498 -5.72 -17.38 3.01
CA ARG A 498 -6.46 -16.28 3.65
C ARG A 498 -7.96 -16.44 3.44
N THR A 499 -8.78 -16.05 4.43
CA THR A 499 -10.24 -16.13 4.28
C THR A 499 -10.74 -15.17 3.20
N ARG A 500 -11.21 -15.67 2.06
CA ARG A 500 -11.75 -14.85 0.97
C ARG A 500 -13.23 -14.53 1.13
N ALA A 501 -13.98 -15.47 1.71
CA ALA A 501 -15.42 -15.42 1.80
C ALA A 501 -15.91 -16.19 3.04
N LEU A 502 -17.10 -15.82 3.49
CA LEU A 502 -17.89 -16.63 4.41
C LEU A 502 -18.90 -17.43 3.60
N ILE A 503 -19.14 -18.70 3.94
CA ILE A 503 -20.05 -19.57 3.21
C ILE A 503 -21.13 -20.12 4.15
N THR A 504 -22.37 -20.15 3.68
CA THR A 504 -23.46 -20.81 4.40
C THR A 504 -23.43 -22.32 4.20
N SER A 505 -24.14 -23.09 5.02
CA SER A 505 -24.35 -24.53 4.81
C SER A 505 -25.03 -24.86 3.48
N ALA A 506 -25.80 -23.93 2.93
CA ALA A 506 -26.43 -24.03 1.61
C ALA A 506 -25.49 -23.72 0.43
N GLY A 507 -24.20 -23.44 0.70
CA GLY A 507 -23.20 -23.15 -0.32
C GLY A 507 -23.23 -21.72 -0.86
N HIS A 508 -23.94 -20.79 -0.22
CA HIS A 508 -23.96 -19.39 -0.62
C HIS A 508 -22.72 -18.66 -0.08
N GLU A 509 -21.86 -18.18 -0.99
CA GLU A 509 -20.66 -17.43 -0.63
C GLU A 509 -20.92 -15.93 -0.52
N ILE A 510 -20.43 -15.36 0.58
CA ILE A 510 -20.50 -13.93 0.90
C ILE A 510 -19.07 -13.38 0.86
N GLY A 511 -18.79 -12.57 -0.16
CA GLY A 511 -17.47 -11.98 -0.37
C GLY A 511 -17.13 -10.92 0.68
N ILE A 512 -16.02 -11.11 1.39
CA ILE A 512 -15.54 -10.15 2.41
C ILE A 512 -14.36 -9.29 1.91
N VAL A 513 -13.81 -9.60 0.73
CA VAL A 513 -12.63 -8.90 0.15
C VAL A 513 -12.91 -7.42 -0.15
N GLY A 514 -14.16 -7.07 -0.49
CA GLY A 514 -14.55 -5.68 -0.75
C GLY A 514 -14.44 -4.75 0.45
N ASN A 515 -14.35 -5.30 1.68
CA ASN A 515 -14.22 -4.54 2.91
C ASN A 515 -12.99 -4.97 3.71
N GLN A 516 -11.89 -4.22 3.56
CA GLN A 516 -10.60 -4.50 4.20
C GLN A 516 -10.68 -4.65 5.74
N ALA A 517 -11.59 -3.92 6.41
CA ALA A 517 -11.74 -3.98 7.86
C ALA A 517 -12.35 -5.31 8.30
N VAL A 518 -13.37 -5.78 7.57
CA VAL A 518 -14.01 -7.08 7.82
C VAL A 518 -13.07 -8.22 7.46
N PHE A 519 -12.42 -8.15 6.30
CA PHE A 519 -11.41 -9.12 5.87
C PHE A 519 -10.31 -9.30 6.94
N SER A 520 -9.77 -8.19 7.44
CA SER A 520 -8.73 -8.23 8.49
C SER A 520 -9.26 -8.79 9.81
N PHE A 521 -10.51 -8.48 10.18
CA PHE A 521 -11.13 -8.97 11.41
C PHE A 521 -11.39 -10.48 11.38
N ILE A 522 -12.01 -10.99 10.30
CA ILE A 522 -12.25 -12.44 10.11
C ILE A 522 -10.91 -13.18 10.04
N GLY A 523 -9.93 -12.66 9.30
CA GLY A 523 -8.58 -13.24 9.26
C GLY A 523 -7.91 -13.28 10.65
N THR A 524 -8.14 -12.28 11.50
CA THR A 524 -7.64 -12.29 12.89
C THR A 524 -8.31 -13.38 13.73
N ILE A 525 -9.61 -13.60 13.56
CA ILE A 525 -10.33 -14.68 14.25
C ILE A 525 -9.79 -16.05 13.83
N GLN A 526 -9.62 -16.26 12.52
CA GLN A 526 -9.08 -17.51 11.97
C GLN A 526 -7.68 -17.78 12.52
N GLU A 527 -6.76 -16.82 12.40
CA GLU A 527 -5.38 -16.96 12.88
C GLU A 527 -5.32 -17.23 14.39
N GLU A 528 -6.13 -16.53 15.19
CA GLU A 528 -6.16 -16.74 16.64
C GLU A 528 -6.71 -18.12 17.03
N THR A 529 -7.69 -18.62 16.29
CA THR A 529 -8.27 -19.96 16.51
C THR A 529 -7.26 -21.05 16.15
N HIS A 530 -6.60 -20.90 14.99
CA HIS A 530 -5.55 -21.79 14.56
C HIS A 530 -4.33 -21.78 15.50
N ARG A 531 -3.89 -20.59 15.93
CA ARG A 531 -2.82 -20.42 16.92
C ARG A 531 -3.16 -21.13 18.23
N PHE A 532 -4.41 -20.99 18.70
CA PHE A 532 -4.85 -21.62 19.95
C PHE A 532 -4.90 -23.14 19.86
N ALA A 533 -5.18 -23.70 18.67
CA ALA A 533 -5.04 -25.12 18.38
C ALA A 533 -3.57 -25.57 18.40
N ILE A 534 -2.67 -24.87 17.69
CA ILE A 534 -1.24 -25.22 17.60
C ILE A 534 -0.53 -25.14 18.96
N GLU A 535 -0.79 -24.13 19.78
CA GLU A 535 -0.14 -23.98 21.08
C GLU A 535 -0.37 -25.19 21.99
N TYR A 536 -1.54 -25.83 21.88
CA TYR A 536 -1.84 -27.05 22.61
C TYR A 536 -0.88 -28.19 22.23
N HIS A 537 -0.64 -28.35 20.93
CA HIS A 537 0.28 -29.38 20.41
C HIS A 537 1.72 -29.15 20.84
N ARG A 538 2.16 -27.90 20.88
CA ARG A 538 3.51 -27.57 21.40
C ARG A 538 3.64 -27.97 22.86
N THR A 539 2.60 -27.75 23.65
CA THR A 539 2.58 -28.06 25.08
C THR A 539 2.54 -29.58 25.33
N LEU A 540 1.73 -30.31 24.56
CA LEU A 540 1.67 -31.78 24.62
C LEU A 540 3.00 -32.43 24.19
N ARG A 541 3.60 -31.98 23.08
CA ARG A 541 4.91 -32.48 22.64
C ARG A 541 5.99 -32.25 23.69
N ALA A 542 6.00 -31.09 24.36
CA ALA A 542 6.95 -30.80 25.44
C ALA A 542 6.76 -31.70 26.67
N GLY A 543 5.51 -32.02 27.04
CA GLY A 543 5.18 -32.91 28.16
C GLY A 543 5.58 -34.37 27.92
N THR A 544 5.32 -34.91 26.74
CA THR A 544 5.68 -36.30 26.38
C THR A 544 7.20 -36.48 26.25
N ILE A 545 7.90 -35.43 25.81
CA ILE A 545 9.36 -35.39 25.72
C ILE A 545 9.98 -35.38 27.14
N ALA A 546 9.39 -34.68 28.11
CA ALA A 546 9.86 -34.68 29.51
C ALA A 546 9.76 -36.08 30.17
N SER A 547 8.70 -36.85 29.86
CA SER A 547 8.44 -38.19 30.41
C SER A 547 9.52 -39.22 30.09
N ARG A 548 10.14 -39.16 28.89
CA ARG A 548 11.19 -40.13 28.50
C ARG A 548 12.50 -39.99 29.28
N LEU A 549 12.79 -38.79 29.80
CA LEU A 549 13.96 -38.57 30.64
C LEU A 549 13.72 -38.98 32.10
N ASP A 550 12.45 -39.02 32.53
CA ASP A 550 12.05 -39.43 33.89
C ASP A 550 12.12 -40.96 34.09
N GLU A 551 12.11 -41.74 33.00
CA GLU A 551 12.25 -43.20 33.02
C GLU A 551 13.70 -43.67 33.26
N ILE A 552 14.68 -42.77 33.21
CA ILE A 552 16.11 -43.09 33.35
C ILE A 552 16.50 -43.17 34.83
N PRO A 553 16.97 -44.33 35.33
CA PRO A 553 17.38 -44.49 36.72
C PRO A 553 18.46 -43.48 37.12
N GLY A 554 18.17 -42.65 38.12
CA GLY A 554 19.09 -41.62 38.62
C GLY A 554 18.97 -40.24 37.95
N VAL A 555 18.02 -40.04 37.04
CA VAL A 555 17.67 -38.74 36.47
C VAL A 555 16.34 -38.26 37.05
N GLY A 556 16.42 -37.56 38.19
CA GLY A 556 15.25 -36.90 38.77
C GLY A 556 14.94 -35.54 38.12
N GLU A 557 13.85 -34.91 38.54
CA GLU A 557 13.30 -33.67 37.99
C GLU A 557 14.35 -32.52 37.87
N VAL A 558 15.21 -32.39 38.87
CA VAL A 558 16.28 -31.38 38.93
C VAL A 558 17.33 -31.59 37.84
N ARG A 559 17.71 -32.85 37.60
CA ARG A 559 18.74 -33.24 36.62
C ARG A 559 18.19 -33.15 35.20
N ARG A 560 16.92 -33.52 35.00
CA ARG A 560 16.19 -33.33 33.73
C ARG A 560 16.14 -31.86 33.33
N ASN A 561 15.75 -30.99 34.24
CA ASN A 561 15.65 -29.56 33.95
C ASN A 561 17.03 -28.94 33.64
N ALA A 562 18.10 -29.44 34.29
CA ALA A 562 19.47 -29.03 33.98
C ALA A 562 19.90 -29.44 32.57
N LEU A 563 19.61 -30.68 32.15
CA LEU A 563 19.87 -31.16 30.79
C LEU A 563 19.11 -30.36 29.74
N LEU A 564 17.81 -30.11 29.94
CA LEU A 564 16.99 -29.34 29.00
C LEU A 564 17.42 -27.87 28.91
N LYS A 565 17.90 -27.28 30.01
CA LYS A 565 18.44 -25.91 30.03
C LYS A 565 19.74 -25.80 29.23
N HIS A 566 20.59 -26.82 29.27
CA HIS A 566 21.89 -26.81 28.59
C HIS A 566 21.78 -27.20 27.11
N PHE A 567 21.14 -28.33 26.80
CA PHE A 567 21.09 -28.90 25.46
C PHE A 567 19.86 -28.48 24.64
N LYS A 568 18.89 -27.80 25.27
CA LYS A 568 17.66 -27.23 24.66
C LYS A 568 16.68 -28.23 24.03
N THR A 569 17.13 -29.36 23.50
CA THR A 569 16.30 -30.38 22.85
C THR A 569 16.77 -31.80 23.19
N ILE A 570 15.86 -32.78 23.21
CA ILE A 570 16.23 -34.20 23.45
C ILE A 570 17.10 -34.77 22.33
N LYS A 571 16.93 -34.32 21.09
CA LYS A 571 17.80 -34.75 19.98
C LYS A 571 19.27 -34.38 20.23
N ALA A 572 19.51 -33.20 20.82
CA ALA A 572 20.85 -32.78 21.22
C ALA A 572 21.37 -33.57 22.45
N ILE A 573 20.49 -33.96 23.38
CA ILE A 573 20.86 -34.81 24.53
C ILE A 573 21.22 -36.22 24.06
N ARG A 574 20.47 -36.79 23.11
CA ARG A 574 20.71 -38.12 22.53
C ARG A 574 22.04 -38.18 21.76
N ALA A 575 22.38 -37.11 21.04
CA ALA A 575 23.62 -37.04 20.26
C ALA A 575 24.85 -36.60 21.08
N ALA A 576 24.66 -36.23 22.35
CA ALA A 576 25.74 -35.74 23.21
C ALA A 576 26.63 -36.90 23.70
N THR A 577 27.92 -36.66 23.73
CA THR A 577 28.90 -37.61 24.27
C THR A 577 28.81 -37.71 25.79
N VAL A 578 29.31 -38.81 26.36
CA VAL A 578 29.38 -39.00 27.82
C VAL A 578 30.11 -37.84 28.51
N GLU A 579 31.14 -37.28 27.88
CA GLU A 579 31.90 -36.13 28.43
C GLU A 579 31.07 -34.84 28.44
N GLU A 580 30.28 -34.59 27.39
CA GLU A 580 29.37 -33.45 27.34
C GLU A 580 28.22 -33.60 28.35
N LEU A 581 27.69 -34.81 28.53
CA LEU A 581 26.67 -35.09 29.55
C LEU A 581 27.22 -34.93 30.98
N LYS A 582 28.50 -35.26 31.22
CA LYS A 582 29.20 -35.05 32.50
C LYS A 582 29.38 -33.58 32.87
N SER A 583 29.33 -32.67 31.90
CA SER A 583 29.38 -31.22 32.19
C SER A 583 28.15 -30.72 32.95
N VAL A 584 27.04 -31.46 32.87
CA VAL A 584 25.75 -31.10 33.48
C VAL A 584 25.32 -32.09 34.57
N LEU A 585 25.76 -33.35 34.48
CA LEU A 585 25.36 -34.42 35.39
C LEU A 585 26.56 -35.13 36.05
N PRO A 586 26.39 -35.68 37.28
CA PRO A 586 27.38 -36.57 37.86
C PRO A 586 27.66 -37.78 36.96
N ALA A 587 28.91 -38.25 36.96
CA ALA A 587 29.38 -39.38 36.14
C ALA A 587 28.42 -40.59 36.05
N PRO A 588 27.82 -41.11 37.15
CA PRO A 588 26.90 -42.25 37.06
C PRO A 588 25.59 -41.92 36.34
N SER A 589 25.08 -40.69 36.46
CA SER A 589 23.84 -40.27 35.80
C SER A 589 24.08 -39.90 34.33
N ALA A 590 25.23 -39.33 34.00
CA ALA A 590 25.63 -39.07 32.61
C ALA A 590 25.76 -40.40 31.83
N GLN A 591 26.34 -41.42 32.46
CA GLN A 591 26.45 -42.75 31.86
C GLN A 591 25.06 -43.40 31.68
N ALA A 592 24.19 -43.35 32.68
CA ALA A 592 22.83 -43.88 32.58
C ALA A 592 22.00 -43.23 31.46
N VAL A 593 22.17 -41.93 31.22
CA VAL A 593 21.52 -41.21 30.12
C VAL A 593 22.06 -41.65 28.77
N TYR A 594 23.39 -41.74 28.64
CA TYR A 594 24.04 -42.19 27.42
C TYR A 594 23.63 -43.64 27.07
N ASP A 595 23.71 -44.54 28.04
CA ASP A 595 23.38 -45.95 27.89
C ASP A 595 21.90 -46.14 27.53
N HIS A 596 20.98 -45.36 28.11
CA HIS A 596 19.55 -45.45 27.78
C HIS A 596 19.24 -45.12 26.32
N PHE A 597 19.92 -44.11 25.75
CA PHE A 597 19.71 -43.71 24.36
C PHE A 597 20.52 -44.51 23.32
N HIS A 598 21.58 -45.21 23.75
CA HIS A 598 22.43 -46.03 22.88
C HIS A 598 22.20 -47.55 23.04
N ARG A 599 21.52 -48.01 24.10
CA ARG A 599 21.06 -49.41 24.21
C ARG A 599 20.00 -49.75 23.17
N GLU A 600 19.15 -48.81 22.80
CA GLU A 600 18.12 -49.03 21.75
C GLU A 600 18.74 -49.34 20.37
N GLU A 601 20.04 -49.08 20.14
CA GLU A 601 20.74 -49.44 18.90
C GLU A 601 21.34 -50.86 18.93
N GLU A 602 21.59 -51.46 20.11
CA GLU A 602 22.12 -52.83 20.23
C GLU A 602 21.04 -53.92 20.12
N ASP A 603 19.77 -53.59 20.36
CA ASP A 603 18.63 -54.53 20.27
C ASP A 603 17.93 -54.55 18.88
N ALA A 604 18.49 -53.89 17.87
CA ALA A 604 18.03 -54.06 16.48
C ALA A 604 18.64 -55.36 15.89
N PRO A 605 17.84 -56.39 15.54
CA PRO A 605 18.40 -57.64 15.01
C PRO A 605 19.10 -57.38 13.66
N CYS A 606 20.36 -57.82 13.60
CA CYS A 606 21.23 -57.82 12.44
C CYS A 606 20.56 -58.53 11.24
N ALA A 607 20.06 -57.74 10.27
CA ALA A 607 19.75 -58.24 8.94
C ALA A 607 21.06 -58.40 8.18
N SER A 608 21.49 -59.65 8.02
CA SER A 608 22.61 -60.08 7.18
C SER A 608 22.56 -59.42 5.79
N SER A 609 23.60 -58.68 5.42
CA SER A 609 23.85 -58.29 4.03
C SER A 609 24.32 -59.52 3.23
N PRO A 610 23.74 -59.84 2.06
CA PRO A 610 24.39 -60.74 1.12
C PRO A 610 25.47 -59.98 0.36
N ALA A 611 26.65 -60.58 0.30
CA ALA A 611 27.71 -60.25 -0.63
C ALA A 611 27.22 -60.48 -2.06
N SER A 612 27.35 -59.49 -2.93
CA SER A 612 27.34 -59.67 -4.37
C SER A 612 28.77 -59.46 -4.89
N GLN A 613 29.41 -60.59 -5.16
CA GLN A 613 30.64 -60.71 -5.93
C GLN A 613 30.36 -60.28 -7.37
N GLU A 614 31.27 -59.49 -7.92
CA GLU A 614 31.55 -59.45 -9.36
C GLU A 614 32.13 -60.81 -9.77
N GLU A 615 31.59 -61.44 -10.82
CA GLU A 615 32.37 -62.34 -11.68
C GLU A 615 31.70 -62.51 -13.06
N GLU A 616 32.57 -62.34 -14.05
CA GLU A 616 32.53 -62.62 -15.49
C GLU A 616 31.52 -63.67 -16.02
N ASN A 617 30.66 -63.24 -16.95
CA ASN A 617 30.65 -63.67 -18.37
C ASN A 617 29.57 -62.94 -19.17
#